data_AF-A8X088-F1
#
_entry.id   AF-A8X088-F1
#
_cell.length_a   1.000
_cell.length_b   1.000
_cell.length_c   1.000
_cell.angle_alpha   90.00
_cell.angle_beta   90.00
_cell.angle_gamma   90.00
#
_symmetry.space_group_name_H-M   'P 1'
#
loop_
_entity.id
_entity.type
_entity.pdbx_description
1 polymer ?
#
loop_
_entity_poly.entity_id
_entity_poly.type
_entity_poly.pdbx_seq_one_letter_code
_entity_poly.pdbx_strand_id
1 'polypeptide(L)'
;MTDICAVLGSDSLLYILLESPRDHARSLLRISENRKLDGPSIFENVQDAQQNFSDILQVFQAETLKIRELKMVFDGNPKDFFEFLANENSKMQVTGKRLKINVEKLIVTSSETPESHFLKFLKLFKPESMKKLEINFPSIDSELVDKICKLEFFEKLKTFELGPKVENSKIEKLLSARKMKCRVGRLTAKDIAVVTEAYLTKNLGAYFKIFTDRPIELNELFRVINFMPWPMPITIT
;
A
#
# COMPACT_ATOMS: atom_id res chain seq x y z
N MET A 1 5.11 26.04 4.28
CA MET A 1 3.71 26.35 3.92
C MET A 1 3.21 25.09 3.21
N THR A 2 2.30 24.35 3.84
CA THR A 2 1.93 22.99 3.39
C THR A 2 0.43 22.79 3.60
N ASP A 3 -0.33 22.69 2.52
CA ASP A 3 -1.78 22.53 2.56
C ASP A 3 -2.19 21.08 2.83
N ILE A 4 -3.28 20.91 3.60
CA ILE A 4 -3.92 19.63 3.96
C ILE A 4 -5.37 19.65 3.52
N CYS A 5 -5.87 18.56 2.96
CA CYS A 5 -7.30 18.38 2.75
C CYS A 5 -7.74 16.98 3.18
N ALA A 6 -8.80 16.90 4.00
CA ALA A 6 -9.50 15.70 4.45
C ALA A 6 -10.99 15.86 4.14
N VAL A 7 -11.70 14.81 3.71
CA VAL A 7 -13.17 14.88 3.48
C VAL A 7 -13.86 13.70 4.15
N LEU A 8 -14.95 13.96 4.87
CA LEU A 8 -15.83 12.91 5.40
C LEU A 8 -17.32 13.18 5.14
N GLY A 9 -17.98 12.14 4.61
CA GLY A 9 -19.41 11.90 4.50
C GLY A 9 -19.70 10.94 3.33
N SER A 10 -20.41 9.81 3.43
CA SER A 10 -21.18 9.19 4.52
C SER A 10 -20.88 7.68 4.72
N ASP A 11 -19.89 7.11 4.01
CA ASP A 11 -19.38 5.72 4.17
C ASP A 11 -17.82 5.67 4.17
N SER A 12 -17.27 6.76 4.72
CA SER A 12 -15.89 7.08 5.15
C SER A 12 -14.73 6.57 4.30
N LEU A 13 -14.54 7.23 3.16
CA LEU A 13 -13.27 7.30 2.42
C LEU A 13 -12.46 8.47 3.01
N LEU A 14 -11.17 8.26 3.32
CA LEU A 14 -10.26 9.30 3.77
C LEU A 14 -9.15 9.49 2.73
N TYR A 15 -9.15 10.65 2.10
CA TYR A 15 -8.09 11.08 1.19
C TYR A 15 -7.23 12.11 1.89
N ILE A 16 -5.91 11.91 1.88
CA ILE A 16 -4.92 12.83 2.44
C ILE A 16 -3.93 13.18 1.33
N LEU A 17 -3.86 14.47 0.97
CA LEU A 17 -2.86 15.02 0.06
C LEU A 17 -1.88 15.85 0.88
N LEU A 18 -0.58 15.62 0.70
CA LEU A 18 0.50 16.37 1.35
C LEU A 18 1.53 16.77 0.29
N GLU A 19 1.66 18.08 0.03
CA GLU A 19 2.55 18.61 -1.02
C GLU A 19 3.90 19.09 -0.48
N SER A 20 4.98 18.98 -1.28
CA SER A 20 6.28 19.59 -0.97
C SER A 20 6.27 21.08 -1.38
N PRO A 21 7.02 21.97 -0.73
CA PRO A 21 7.05 23.40 -1.07
C PRO A 21 7.49 23.76 -2.50
N ARG A 22 7.93 22.79 -3.33
CA ARG A 22 8.57 23.08 -4.63
C ARG A 22 7.62 23.09 -5.84
N ASP A 23 6.46 22.46 -5.80
CA ASP A 23 5.60 22.32 -6.99
C ASP A 23 4.14 22.75 -6.76
N HIS A 24 3.94 24.03 -6.43
CA HIS A 24 2.61 24.65 -6.22
C HIS A 24 1.70 24.75 -7.46
N ALA A 25 2.06 24.19 -8.64
CA ALA A 25 1.45 24.63 -9.90
C ALA A 25 0.61 23.61 -10.68
N ARG A 26 0.51 22.32 -10.29
CA ARG A 26 -0.10 21.32 -11.22
C ARG A 26 -1.13 20.32 -10.69
N SER A 27 -1.42 20.23 -9.40
CA SER A 27 -2.29 19.16 -8.88
C SER A 27 -3.70 19.57 -8.43
N LEU A 28 -4.03 20.87 -8.39
CA LEU A 28 -5.35 21.35 -7.95
C LEU A 28 -6.48 21.29 -9.00
N LEU A 29 -6.19 20.92 -10.26
CA LEU A 29 -7.13 21.04 -11.38
C LEU A 29 -8.13 19.88 -11.57
N ARG A 30 -8.33 18.97 -10.60
CA ARG A 30 -9.29 17.85 -10.78
C ARG A 30 -10.23 17.53 -9.61
N ILE A 31 -10.24 18.32 -8.54
CA ILE A 31 -11.12 18.04 -7.39
C ILE A 31 -12.35 18.98 -7.34
N SER A 32 -12.40 20.04 -8.14
CA SER A 32 -13.52 21.00 -8.15
C SER A 32 -14.62 20.77 -9.20
N GLU A 33 -14.47 19.85 -10.15
CA GLU A 33 -15.45 19.72 -11.25
C GLU A 33 -16.75 18.97 -10.90
N ASN A 34 -16.99 18.54 -9.66
CA ASN A 34 -18.19 17.73 -9.34
C ASN A 34 -18.87 18.00 -7.99
N ARG A 35 -18.82 19.21 -7.43
CA ARG A 35 -19.66 19.54 -6.25
C ARG A 35 -20.67 20.65 -6.54
N LYS A 36 -21.92 20.25 -6.76
CA LYS A 36 -23.07 21.06 -6.38
C LYS A 36 -23.29 20.89 -4.87
N LEU A 37 -23.09 22.01 -4.17
CA LEU A 37 -23.75 22.56 -2.97
C LEU A 37 -24.37 21.64 -1.89
N ASP A 38 -24.14 22.09 -0.65
CA ASP A 38 -24.85 21.83 0.62
C ASP A 38 -24.40 20.63 1.47
N GLY A 39 -23.26 20.83 2.15
CA GLY A 39 -22.82 20.07 3.33
C GLY A 39 -21.70 20.83 4.05
N PRO A 40 -21.53 20.71 5.37
CA PRO A 40 -20.60 21.55 6.12
C PRO A 40 -19.17 21.35 5.61
N SER A 41 -18.49 22.47 5.38
CA SER A 41 -17.10 22.57 4.95
C SER A 41 -16.18 21.82 5.92
N ILE A 42 -15.51 20.77 5.45
CA ILE A 42 -14.42 20.13 6.19
C ILE A 42 -13.11 20.66 5.60
N PHE A 43 -12.53 21.61 6.36
CA PHE A 43 -11.25 22.30 6.21
C PHE A 43 -11.05 23.14 4.94
N GLU A 44 -11.60 24.36 4.97
CA GLU A 44 -11.07 25.49 4.20
C GLU A 44 -10.31 26.40 5.18
N ASN A 45 -9.02 26.63 4.91
CA ASN A 45 -8.01 27.38 5.69
C ASN A 45 -7.18 26.55 6.68
N VAL A 46 -5.88 26.50 6.41
CA VAL A 46 -4.90 25.75 7.20
C VAL A 46 -3.70 26.63 7.53
N GLN A 47 -3.49 26.87 8.82
CA GLN A 47 -2.27 27.43 9.40
C GLN A 47 -1.45 26.27 10.02
N ASP A 48 -0.13 26.27 9.74
CA ASP A 48 0.95 25.42 10.26
C ASP A 48 0.86 23.86 10.17
N ALA A 49 1.94 23.25 9.66
CA ALA A 49 2.06 21.81 9.41
C ALA A 49 2.00 20.91 10.67
N GLN A 50 2.31 21.42 11.86
CA GLN A 50 2.24 20.65 13.11
C GLN A 50 0.80 20.56 13.66
N GLN A 51 0.02 21.65 13.57
CA GLN A 51 -1.37 21.68 14.00
C GLN A 51 -2.20 20.65 13.21
N ASN A 52 -1.95 20.66 11.91
CA ASN A 52 -2.38 19.72 10.89
C ASN A 52 -2.16 18.22 11.17
N PHE A 53 -0.97 17.83 11.63
CA PHE A 53 -0.71 16.43 11.99
C PHE A 53 -1.46 16.01 13.24
N SER A 54 -1.70 16.93 14.17
CA SER A 54 -2.52 16.72 15.37
C SER A 54 -3.98 16.41 15.00
N ASP A 55 -4.54 17.12 14.03
CA ASP A 55 -5.93 16.90 13.59
C ASP A 55 -6.10 15.53 12.91
N ILE A 56 -5.15 15.13 12.06
CA ILE A 56 -5.14 13.78 11.46
C ILE A 56 -4.98 12.70 12.55
N LEU A 57 -4.13 12.95 13.54
CA LEU A 57 -3.96 12.03 14.66
C LEU A 57 -5.28 11.85 15.43
N GLN A 58 -6.04 12.90 15.68
CA GLN A 58 -7.35 12.81 16.34
C GLN A 58 -8.32 11.91 15.55
N VAL A 59 -8.34 12.03 14.21
CA VAL A 59 -9.13 11.14 13.34
C VAL A 59 -8.71 9.68 13.52
N PHE A 60 -7.40 9.39 13.55
CA PHE A 60 -6.90 8.03 13.76
C PHE A 60 -7.08 7.50 15.19
N GLN A 61 -7.21 8.39 16.17
CA GLN A 61 -7.49 8.05 17.57
C GLN A 61 -8.96 7.75 17.84
N ALA A 62 -9.87 8.09 16.93
CA ALA A 62 -11.29 7.79 17.06
C ALA A 62 -11.54 6.26 17.00
N GLU A 63 -11.71 5.63 18.16
CA GLU A 63 -11.77 4.16 18.30
C GLU A 63 -12.93 3.51 17.52
N THR A 64 -14.01 4.24 17.31
CA THR A 64 -15.21 3.79 16.57
C THR A 64 -15.07 3.95 15.07
N LEU A 65 -14.10 4.74 14.60
CA LEU A 65 -13.94 5.04 13.19
C LEU A 65 -13.42 3.81 12.44
N LYS A 66 -14.19 3.38 11.45
CA LYS A 66 -13.77 2.38 10.45
C LYS A 66 -13.57 3.10 9.13
N ILE A 67 -12.34 3.11 8.64
CA ILE A 67 -12.01 3.75 7.37
C ILE A 67 -12.08 2.68 6.28
N ARG A 68 -12.98 2.85 5.32
CA ARG A 68 -13.11 1.91 4.21
C ARG A 68 -11.91 1.98 3.27
N GLU A 69 -11.42 3.19 3.03
CA GLU A 69 -10.27 3.44 2.19
C GLU A 69 -9.50 4.63 2.71
N LEU A 70 -8.21 4.42 2.99
CA LEU A 70 -7.25 5.48 3.28
C LEU A 70 -6.32 5.59 2.08
N LYS A 71 -6.44 6.69 1.35
CA LYS A 71 -5.54 7.02 0.25
C LYS A 71 -4.69 8.22 0.64
N MET A 72 -3.39 8.02 0.68
CA MET A 72 -2.42 9.07 0.98
C MET A 72 -1.53 9.30 -0.24
N VAL A 73 -1.42 10.56 -0.65
CA VAL A 73 -0.60 10.99 -1.77
C VAL A 73 0.36 12.06 -1.25
N PHE A 74 1.66 11.79 -1.40
CA PHE A 74 2.72 12.67 -0.98
C PHE A 74 3.50 13.15 -2.19
N ASP A 75 3.68 14.45 -2.29
CA ASP A 75 4.73 15.03 -3.11
C ASP A 75 5.95 15.28 -2.20
N GLY A 76 6.97 14.46 -2.33
CA GLY A 76 8.17 14.42 -1.50
C GLY A 76 8.18 13.21 -0.56
N ASN A 77 9.09 13.23 0.41
CA ASN A 77 9.29 12.12 1.35
C ASN A 77 8.34 12.17 2.57
N PRO A 78 7.48 11.15 2.80
CA PRO A 78 6.56 11.14 3.93
C PRO A 78 7.18 10.71 5.27
N LYS A 79 8.52 10.62 5.36
CA LYS A 79 9.21 10.14 6.57
C LYS A 79 8.77 10.88 7.84
N ASP A 80 8.64 12.20 7.78
CA ASP A 80 8.38 13.02 8.98
C ASP A 80 6.96 12.80 9.49
N PHE A 81 6.00 12.61 8.57
CA PHE A 81 4.62 12.26 8.91
C PHE A 81 4.52 10.86 9.52
N PHE A 82 5.19 9.87 8.93
CA PHE A 82 5.20 8.51 9.47
C PHE A 82 5.92 8.42 10.81
N GLU A 83 7.01 9.17 10.98
CA GLU A 83 7.74 9.27 12.24
C GLU A 83 6.91 9.97 13.31
N PHE A 84 6.22 11.06 12.97
CA PHE A 84 5.28 11.72 13.86
C PHE A 84 4.23 10.74 14.42
N LEU A 85 3.53 10.01 13.55
CA LEU A 85 2.51 9.04 13.99
C LEU A 85 3.11 7.90 14.84
N ALA A 86 4.30 7.42 14.49
CA ALA A 86 4.99 6.40 15.27
C ALA A 86 5.38 6.91 16.66
N ASN A 87 5.88 8.14 16.75
CA ASN A 87 6.27 8.78 18.00
C ASN A 87 5.06 9.04 18.91
N GLU A 88 3.95 9.52 18.35
CA GLU A 88 2.70 9.70 19.09
C GLU A 88 2.16 8.37 19.61
N ASN A 89 2.18 7.30 18.80
CA ASN A 89 1.83 5.98 19.27
C ASN A 89 2.74 5.48 20.42
N SER A 90 4.05 5.77 20.38
CA SER A 90 4.97 5.45 21.48
C SER A 90 4.64 6.21 22.76
N LYS A 91 4.28 7.51 22.67
CA LYS A 91 3.83 8.30 23.82
C LYS A 91 2.53 7.73 24.42
N MET A 92 1.58 7.35 23.58
CA MET A 92 0.32 6.74 24.04
C MET A 92 0.56 5.42 24.79
N GLN A 93 1.54 4.62 24.37
CA GLN A 93 1.87 3.34 25.02
C GLN A 93 2.31 3.49 26.47
N VAL A 94 2.98 4.60 26.83
CA VAL A 94 3.34 4.90 28.22
C VAL A 94 2.10 5.00 29.12
N THR A 95 0.99 5.49 28.56
CA THR A 95 -0.31 5.60 29.25
C THR A 95 -1.20 4.36 29.10
N GLY A 96 -0.68 3.25 28.57
CA GLY A 96 -1.44 2.01 28.32
C GLY A 96 -2.36 2.06 27.09
N LYS A 97 -2.41 3.17 26.35
CA LYS A 97 -3.17 3.31 25.10
C LYS A 97 -2.32 2.96 23.88
N ARG A 98 -2.92 2.57 22.77
CA ARG A 98 -2.22 2.31 21.50
C ARG A 98 -3.00 2.89 20.33
N LEU A 99 -2.30 3.57 19.43
CA LEU A 99 -2.87 3.96 18.15
C LEU A 99 -3.07 2.70 17.30
N LYS A 100 -4.33 2.42 16.98
CA LYS A 100 -4.72 1.24 16.19
C LYS A 100 -5.72 1.64 15.11
N ILE A 101 -5.17 1.99 13.96
CA ILE A 101 -5.89 2.49 12.79
C ILE A 101 -6.68 1.34 12.17
N ASN A 102 -8.00 1.53 12.03
CA ASN A 102 -8.91 0.55 11.43
C ASN A 102 -9.19 0.94 9.98
N VAL A 103 -8.50 0.30 9.04
CA VAL A 103 -8.57 0.61 7.60
C VAL A 103 -8.75 -0.66 6.80
N GLU A 104 -9.76 -0.70 5.91
CA GLU A 104 -9.94 -1.85 5.02
C GLU A 104 -9.01 -1.82 3.80
N LYS A 105 -8.75 -0.63 3.24
CA LYS A 105 -7.89 -0.46 2.07
C LYS A 105 -6.91 0.67 2.29
N LEU A 106 -5.63 0.38 2.17
CA LEU A 106 -4.56 1.37 2.26
C LEU A 106 -3.91 1.54 0.88
N ILE A 107 -3.91 2.77 0.38
CA ILE A 107 -3.21 3.17 -0.85
C ILE A 107 -2.24 4.28 -0.47
N VAL A 108 -0.94 4.06 -0.69
CA VAL A 108 0.10 5.05 -0.39
C VAL A 108 0.89 5.33 -1.65
N THR A 109 0.88 6.59 -2.07
CA THR A 109 1.62 7.08 -3.23
C THR A 109 2.57 8.18 -2.78
N SER A 110 3.82 8.14 -3.24
CA SER A 110 4.84 9.11 -2.86
C SER A 110 5.80 9.33 -4.02
N SER A 111 6.25 10.57 -4.24
CA SER A 111 7.31 10.85 -5.22
C SER A 111 8.72 10.53 -4.71
N GLU A 112 8.87 10.21 -3.41
CA GLU A 112 10.10 9.68 -2.81
C GLU A 112 9.86 8.42 -1.98
N THR A 113 10.93 7.66 -1.69
CA THR A 113 10.84 6.41 -0.92
C THR A 113 11.08 6.68 0.58
N PRO A 114 10.10 6.43 1.46
CA PRO A 114 10.19 6.72 2.91
C PRO A 114 11.03 5.74 3.75
N GLU A 115 11.83 4.90 3.11
CA GLU A 115 12.68 3.87 3.73
C GLU A 115 11.95 3.09 4.86
N SER A 116 12.60 2.92 6.02
CA SER A 116 12.07 2.15 7.16
C SER A 116 10.89 2.81 7.89
N HIS A 117 10.62 4.10 7.66
CA HIS A 117 9.53 4.82 8.33
C HIS A 117 8.16 4.28 7.95
N PHE A 118 8.01 3.86 6.69
CA PHE A 118 6.78 3.24 6.22
C PHE A 118 6.45 1.94 6.94
N LEU A 119 7.46 1.14 7.31
CA LEU A 119 7.24 -0.07 8.09
C LEU A 119 6.72 0.25 9.50
N LYS A 120 7.23 1.32 10.14
CA LYS A 120 6.73 1.79 11.43
C LYS A 120 5.27 2.20 11.32
N PHE A 121 4.93 2.93 10.25
CA PHE A 121 3.56 3.34 9.96
C PHE A 121 2.62 2.15 9.74
N LEU A 122 3.02 1.13 8.97
CA LEU A 122 2.20 -0.07 8.74
C LEU A 122 1.87 -0.85 10.03
N LYS A 123 2.72 -0.77 11.06
CA LYS A 123 2.47 -1.41 12.37
C LYS A 123 1.38 -0.73 13.20
N LEU A 124 0.95 0.47 12.80
CA LEU A 124 -0.12 1.21 13.46
C LEU A 124 -1.52 0.67 13.08
N PHE A 125 -1.62 -0.17 12.06
CA PHE A 125 -2.90 -0.70 11.59
C PHE A 125 -3.34 -1.94 12.38
N LYS A 126 -4.66 -2.12 12.50
CA LYS A 126 -5.26 -3.34 13.05
C LYS A 126 -5.14 -4.50 12.06
N PRO A 127 -4.47 -5.60 12.40
CA PRO A 127 -4.17 -6.63 11.41
C PRO A 127 -5.39 -7.29 10.74
N GLU A 128 -6.49 -7.39 11.47
CA GLU A 128 -7.76 -7.96 11.02
C GLU A 128 -8.57 -7.03 10.11
N SER A 129 -8.24 -5.74 10.09
CA SER A 129 -8.99 -4.74 9.31
C SER A 129 -8.54 -4.66 7.85
N MET A 130 -7.23 -4.76 7.60
CA MET A 130 -6.65 -4.47 6.29
C MET A 130 -6.87 -5.61 5.30
N LYS A 131 -7.63 -5.32 4.24
CA LYS A 131 -7.95 -6.25 3.14
C LYS A 131 -7.17 -5.94 1.86
N LYS A 132 -6.83 -4.68 1.61
CA LYS A 132 -6.01 -4.24 0.47
C LYS A 132 -4.85 -3.37 0.93
N LEU A 133 -3.67 -3.64 0.39
CA LEU A 133 -2.50 -2.77 0.47
C LEU A 133 -2.00 -2.46 -0.94
N GLU A 134 -1.87 -1.18 -1.26
CA GLU A 134 -1.29 -0.67 -2.50
C GLU A 134 -0.17 0.32 -2.20
N ILE A 135 1.00 0.08 -2.77
CA ILE A 135 2.21 0.88 -2.57
C ILE A 135 2.69 1.39 -3.92
N ASN A 136 2.77 2.71 -4.07
CA ASN A 136 3.19 3.39 -5.29
C ASN A 136 4.33 4.37 -4.95
N PHE A 137 5.53 3.83 -4.77
CA PHE A 137 6.78 4.60 -4.58
C PHE A 137 7.63 4.54 -5.86
N PRO A 138 8.64 5.41 -6.04
CA PRO A 138 9.56 5.32 -7.18
C PRO A 138 10.41 4.05 -7.15
N SER A 139 10.82 3.63 -5.96
CA SER A 139 11.60 2.42 -5.70
C SER A 139 11.21 1.83 -4.36
N ILE A 140 11.46 0.53 -4.17
CA ILE A 140 11.34 -0.10 -2.86
C ILE A 140 12.41 -1.17 -2.71
N ASP A 141 13.09 -1.16 -1.58
CA ASP A 141 14.10 -2.16 -1.29
C ASP A 141 13.47 -3.53 -0.98
N SER A 142 14.13 -4.59 -1.43
CA SER A 142 13.73 -5.98 -1.24
C SER A 142 13.63 -6.36 0.24
N GLU A 143 14.51 -5.83 1.10
CA GLU A 143 14.43 -6.10 2.54
C GLU A 143 13.21 -5.44 3.18
N LEU A 144 12.81 -4.26 2.71
CA LEU A 144 11.60 -3.60 3.18
C LEU A 144 10.36 -4.41 2.78
N VAL A 145 10.31 -4.90 1.54
CA VAL A 145 9.23 -5.80 1.08
C VAL A 145 9.18 -7.07 1.93
N ASP A 146 10.33 -7.67 2.22
CA ASP A 146 10.42 -8.84 3.10
C ASP A 146 9.89 -8.57 4.50
N LYS A 147 10.18 -7.39 5.06
CA LYS A 147 9.66 -6.96 6.37
C LYS A 147 8.15 -6.71 6.32
N ILE A 148 7.62 -6.18 5.22
CA ILE A 148 6.17 -6.00 5.01
C ILE A 148 5.46 -7.36 4.95
N CYS A 149 6.02 -8.33 4.24
CA CYS A 149 5.44 -9.67 4.11
C CYS A 149 5.34 -10.44 5.44
N LYS A 150 6.14 -10.05 6.43
CA LYS A 150 6.15 -10.63 7.78
C LYS A 150 5.16 -9.96 8.74
N LEU A 151 4.44 -8.92 8.31
CA LEU A 151 3.42 -8.27 9.15
C LEU A 151 2.19 -9.18 9.28
N GLU A 152 1.60 -9.21 10.47
CA GLU A 152 0.45 -10.08 10.78
C GLU A 152 -0.76 -9.90 9.84
N PHE A 153 -0.93 -8.72 9.26
CA PHE A 153 -2.02 -8.46 8.33
C PHE A 153 -1.76 -9.03 6.93
N PHE A 154 -0.50 -9.26 6.57
CA PHE A 154 -0.11 -9.56 5.20
C PHE A 154 -0.70 -10.89 4.72
N GLU A 155 -0.69 -11.91 5.58
CA GLU A 155 -1.31 -13.21 5.31
C GLU A 155 -2.84 -13.13 5.16
N LYS A 156 -3.45 -12.08 5.70
CA LYS A 156 -4.90 -11.83 5.65
C LYS A 156 -5.31 -10.94 4.48
N LEU A 157 -4.34 -10.38 3.73
CA LEU A 157 -4.62 -9.52 2.59
C LEU A 157 -5.38 -10.28 1.51
N LYS A 158 -6.50 -9.69 1.08
CA LYS A 158 -7.20 -10.13 -0.12
C LYS A 158 -6.49 -9.63 -1.37
N THR A 159 -5.87 -8.46 -1.31
CA THR A 159 -5.22 -7.82 -2.45
C THR A 159 -3.94 -7.10 -2.04
N PHE A 160 -2.85 -7.39 -2.75
CA PHE A 160 -1.58 -6.69 -2.62
C PHE A 160 -1.16 -6.15 -3.98
N GLU A 161 -0.94 -4.84 -4.06
CA GLU A 161 -0.46 -4.16 -5.26
C GLU A 161 0.84 -3.41 -4.96
N LEU A 162 1.87 -3.70 -5.73
CA LEU A 162 3.18 -3.08 -5.62
C LEU A 162 3.54 -2.44 -6.97
N GLY A 163 3.38 -1.12 -7.03
CA GLY A 163 3.75 -0.29 -8.17
C GLY A 163 5.26 -0.27 -8.47
N PRO A 164 6.16 -0.02 -7.48
CA PRO A 164 7.59 -0.01 -7.73
C PRO A 164 8.10 -1.38 -8.15
N LYS A 165 9.17 -1.35 -8.94
CA LYS A 165 9.96 -2.52 -9.30
C LYS A 165 10.72 -3.01 -8.08
N VAL A 166 10.66 -4.32 -7.80
CA VAL A 166 11.52 -4.97 -6.80
C VAL A 166 12.62 -5.75 -7.51
N GLU A 167 13.87 -5.44 -7.20
CA GLU A 167 15.02 -6.23 -7.64
C GLU A 167 15.19 -7.45 -6.72
N ASN A 168 15.46 -8.62 -7.30
CA ASN A 168 15.74 -9.87 -6.57
C ASN A 168 14.66 -10.29 -5.54
N SER A 169 13.39 -9.94 -5.76
CA SER A 169 12.32 -10.37 -4.85
C SER A 169 12.16 -11.89 -4.86
N LYS A 170 12.14 -12.50 -3.67
CA LYS A 170 11.63 -13.87 -3.51
C LYS A 170 10.12 -13.84 -3.72
N ILE A 171 9.69 -14.08 -4.97
CA ILE A 171 8.29 -13.93 -5.39
C ILE A 171 7.34 -14.74 -4.50
N GLU A 172 7.78 -15.91 -4.02
CA GLU A 172 7.07 -16.81 -3.12
C GLU A 172 6.43 -16.10 -1.92
N LYS A 173 7.12 -15.08 -1.36
CA LYS A 173 6.66 -14.34 -0.18
C LYS A 173 5.44 -13.48 -0.47
N LEU A 174 5.26 -13.07 -1.72
CA LEU A 174 4.16 -12.22 -2.16
C LEU A 174 2.88 -13.02 -2.47
N LEU A 175 2.97 -14.36 -2.54
CA LEU A 175 1.89 -15.25 -2.97
C LEU A 175 0.92 -15.65 -1.84
N SER A 176 1.09 -15.08 -0.64
CA SER A 176 0.12 -15.26 0.45
C SER A 176 -1.23 -14.63 0.11
N ALA A 177 -1.23 -13.44 -0.49
CA ALA A 177 -2.43 -12.72 -0.87
C ALA A 177 -3.24 -13.46 -1.95
N ARG A 178 -4.57 -13.37 -1.90
CA ARG A 178 -5.45 -13.98 -2.93
C ARG A 178 -5.28 -13.33 -4.30
N LYS A 179 -5.08 -12.02 -4.33
CA LYS A 179 -4.88 -11.23 -5.54
C LYS A 179 -3.57 -10.47 -5.39
N MET A 180 -2.68 -10.63 -6.35
CA MET A 180 -1.39 -9.95 -6.34
C MET A 180 -1.16 -9.24 -7.66
N LYS A 181 -0.63 -8.03 -7.59
CA LYS A 181 -0.08 -7.31 -8.74
C LYS A 181 1.26 -6.71 -8.36
N CYS A 182 2.33 -7.07 -9.04
CA CYS A 182 3.66 -6.53 -8.74
C CYS A 182 4.52 -6.40 -9.99
N ARG A 183 5.54 -5.53 -9.92
CA ARG A 183 6.59 -5.43 -10.92
C ARG A 183 7.90 -5.95 -10.34
N VAL A 184 8.54 -6.88 -11.03
CA VAL A 184 9.80 -7.52 -10.60
C VAL A 184 10.87 -7.39 -11.67
N GLY A 185 12.13 -7.22 -11.26
CA GLY A 185 13.20 -6.93 -12.21
C GLY A 185 13.55 -8.06 -13.16
N ARG A 186 13.63 -9.28 -12.65
CA ARG A 186 13.85 -10.49 -13.44
C ARG A 186 12.97 -11.60 -12.87
N LEU A 187 12.31 -12.33 -13.75
CA LEU A 187 11.60 -13.55 -13.41
C LEU A 187 12.36 -14.75 -13.99
N THR A 188 12.66 -15.74 -13.17
CA THR A 188 13.27 -17.00 -13.63
C THR A 188 12.20 -18.04 -13.95
N ALA A 189 12.56 -19.09 -14.71
CA ALA A 189 11.68 -20.23 -14.93
C ALA A 189 11.20 -20.89 -13.62
N LYS A 190 12.07 -20.91 -12.60
CA LYS A 190 11.73 -21.41 -11.26
C LYS A 190 10.70 -20.54 -10.56
N ASP A 191 10.82 -19.22 -10.67
CA ASP A 191 9.83 -18.29 -10.11
C ASP A 191 8.44 -18.50 -10.72
N ILE A 192 8.38 -18.75 -12.04
CA ILE A 192 7.11 -19.04 -12.74
C ILE A 192 6.49 -20.35 -12.26
N ALA A 193 7.31 -21.39 -12.10
CA ALA A 193 6.89 -22.65 -11.51
C ALA A 193 6.25 -22.44 -10.12
N VAL A 194 6.93 -21.70 -9.24
CA VAL A 194 6.44 -21.38 -7.89
C VAL A 194 5.12 -20.58 -7.94
N VAL A 195 5.04 -19.56 -8.79
CA VAL A 195 3.81 -18.76 -8.96
C VAL A 195 2.66 -19.63 -9.44
N THR A 196 2.92 -20.55 -10.37
CA THR A 196 1.86 -21.37 -10.94
C THR A 196 1.39 -22.44 -9.95
N GLU A 197 2.29 -23.08 -9.23
CA GLU A 197 1.94 -23.99 -8.14
C GLU A 197 1.11 -23.27 -7.06
N ALA A 198 1.53 -22.07 -6.66
CA ALA A 198 0.76 -21.26 -5.73
C ALA A 198 -0.63 -20.89 -6.28
N TYR A 199 -0.77 -20.67 -7.59
CA TYR A 199 -2.06 -20.34 -8.20
C TYR A 199 -3.00 -21.56 -8.19
N LEU A 200 -2.49 -22.73 -8.56
CA LEU A 200 -3.26 -23.97 -8.63
C LEU A 200 -3.79 -24.43 -7.26
N THR A 201 -3.13 -24.06 -6.18
CA THR A 201 -3.55 -24.38 -4.80
C THR A 201 -4.55 -23.39 -4.20
N LYS A 202 -4.90 -22.31 -4.89
CA LYS A 202 -5.79 -21.25 -4.36
C LYS A 202 -7.24 -21.43 -4.82
N ASN A 203 -8.16 -20.95 -3.98
CA ASN A 203 -9.60 -20.93 -4.29
C ASN A 203 -9.93 -20.09 -5.53
N LEU A 204 -11.06 -20.41 -6.19
CA LEU A 204 -11.61 -19.69 -7.34
C LEU A 204 -11.55 -18.16 -7.18
N GLY A 205 -11.11 -17.43 -8.22
CA GLY A 205 -11.03 -15.96 -8.22
C GLY A 205 -9.74 -15.37 -7.63
N ALA A 206 -8.73 -16.20 -7.35
CA ALA A 206 -7.35 -15.75 -7.19
C ALA A 206 -6.76 -15.30 -8.54
N TYR A 207 -5.81 -14.36 -8.52
CA TYR A 207 -4.98 -14.06 -9.69
C TYR A 207 -3.65 -13.47 -9.27
N PHE A 208 -2.62 -13.73 -10.08
CA PHE A 208 -1.29 -13.16 -9.93
C PHE A 208 -0.89 -12.46 -11.21
N LYS A 209 -0.73 -11.13 -11.14
CA LYS A 209 -0.29 -10.30 -12.27
C LYS A 209 1.12 -9.80 -12.01
N ILE A 210 2.09 -10.43 -12.66
CA ILE A 210 3.51 -10.11 -12.49
C ILE A 210 4.01 -9.45 -13.76
N PHE A 211 4.56 -8.26 -13.64
CA PHE A 211 5.22 -7.55 -14.73
C PHE A 211 6.73 -7.71 -14.58
N THR A 212 7.43 -8.02 -15.67
CA THR A 212 8.89 -8.09 -15.68
C THR A 212 9.47 -7.25 -16.81
N ASP A 213 10.60 -6.60 -16.56
CA ASP A 213 11.27 -5.75 -17.54
C ASP A 213 12.19 -6.54 -18.47
N ARG A 214 12.49 -7.81 -18.14
CA ARG A 214 13.32 -8.70 -18.96
C ARG A 214 12.49 -9.84 -19.53
N PRO A 215 12.67 -10.19 -20.82
CA PRO A 215 12.01 -11.35 -21.38
C PRO A 215 12.45 -12.62 -20.65
N ILE A 216 11.51 -13.55 -20.52
CA ILE A 216 11.76 -14.88 -19.95
C ILE A 216 12.27 -15.79 -21.07
N GLU A 217 13.33 -16.55 -20.80
CA GLU A 217 13.81 -17.57 -21.72
C GLU A 217 12.83 -18.75 -21.78
N LEU A 218 12.04 -18.83 -22.87
CA LEU A 218 11.01 -19.86 -23.04
C LEU A 218 11.58 -21.28 -22.98
N ASN A 219 12.80 -21.50 -23.46
CA ASN A 219 13.46 -22.81 -23.40
C ASN A 219 13.72 -23.26 -21.97
N GLU A 220 14.11 -22.36 -21.07
CA GLU A 220 14.26 -22.67 -19.66
C GLU A 220 12.91 -22.94 -19.01
N LEU A 221 11.89 -22.16 -19.38
CA LEU A 221 10.53 -22.35 -18.89
C LEU A 221 9.97 -23.72 -19.26
N PHE A 222 10.08 -24.15 -20.53
CA PHE A 222 9.63 -25.46 -20.97
C PHE A 222 10.35 -26.59 -20.25
N ARG A 223 11.66 -26.46 -20.00
CA ARG A 223 12.40 -27.45 -19.21
C ARG A 223 11.79 -27.58 -17.82
N VAL A 224 11.58 -26.47 -17.11
CA VAL A 224 11.03 -26.51 -15.75
C VAL A 224 9.60 -27.05 -15.72
N ILE A 225 8.73 -26.59 -16.63
CA ILE A 225 7.32 -27.00 -16.69
C ILE A 225 7.17 -28.48 -17.05
N ASN A 226 7.97 -29.01 -18.00
CA ASN A 226 7.86 -30.41 -18.44
C ASN A 226 8.21 -31.42 -17.34
N PHE A 227 8.87 -31.00 -16.26
CA PHE A 227 9.15 -31.84 -15.09
C PHE A 227 8.12 -31.66 -13.95
N MET A 228 7.10 -30.81 -14.12
CA MET A 228 6.06 -30.66 -13.12
C MET A 228 4.97 -31.73 -13.30
N PRO A 229 4.58 -32.45 -12.22
CA PRO A 229 3.60 -33.52 -12.30
C PRO A 229 2.18 -32.93 -12.35
N TRP A 230 1.76 -32.39 -13.49
CA TRP A 230 0.46 -31.72 -13.62
C TRP A 230 -0.56 -32.58 -14.38
N PRO A 231 -1.85 -32.57 -13.97
CA PRO A 231 -2.90 -33.36 -14.61
C PRO A 231 -3.57 -32.66 -15.81
N MET A 232 -3.13 -31.48 -16.25
CA MET A 232 -3.74 -30.78 -17.40
C MET A 232 -2.73 -30.08 -18.32
N PRO A 233 -2.97 -30.07 -19.65
CA PRO A 233 -2.14 -29.34 -20.61
C PRO A 233 -2.27 -27.83 -20.41
N ILE A 234 -1.13 -27.15 -20.30
CA ILE A 234 -1.07 -25.68 -20.23
C ILE A 234 -1.22 -25.13 -21.65
N THR A 235 -2.24 -24.29 -21.87
CA THR A 235 -2.34 -23.46 -23.09
C THR A 235 -1.79 -22.07 -22.77
N ILE A 236 -0.74 -21.64 -23.49
CA ILE A 236 -0.19 -20.29 -23.42
C ILE A 236 -0.72 -19.55 -24.65
N THR A 237 -1.51 -18.49 -24.43
CA THR A 237 -1.99 -17.54 -25.46
C THR A 237 -1.31 -16.21 -25.32
#